data_AF-A0AAW0BTR2-F1
#
_entry.id   AF-A0AAW0BTR2-F1
#
_cell.length_a   1.000
_cell.length_b   1.000
_cell.length_c   1.000
_cell.angle_alpha   90.00
_cell.angle_beta   90.00
_cell.angle_gamma   90.00
#
_symmetry.space_group_name_H-M   'P 1'
#
loop_
_entity.id
_entity.type
_entity.pdbx_description
1 polymer ?
#
loop_
_entity_poly.entity_id
_entity_poly.type
_entity_poly.pdbx_seq_one_letter_code
_entity_poly.pdbx_strand_id
1 'polypeptide(L)'
;MSSRSKDTSSSRPAATHKSIGSSETHDGRQKPHNSKPRRNRNSNKTPNLPNVPPYKSSEKVRTSKLLVYSSYCNRRNLEDPCHALYGQIFHELTQPYSNLIPQIQCRLWQNPDDAYEPVVLDEKGRGHFEEHDDEDARSVDLDVDELDCFAAPRGRVEDEDELPYDEAGNISMALSEGTVAGTSHEVIPDLVVIHLRLERFNYRDFLGSDHQWNIRWGHRHGIQVKHKCLSLIGEFKPNPPRKLDIAGDQKALTKEIVSGLGAAWQQLAADAAQFFLRHPYVEDVICLAASGVYWQYRLLEKEEIPEFDPNLMGFKDDVQTQRKVTTFIRMSSQEKYYEVGSVESDAAFTKLRERFRFLGKDGAL
;
A
#
# COMPACT_ATOMS: atom_id res chain seq x y z
N MET A 1 17.62 56.56 1.50
CA MET A 1 17.98 56.74 2.93
C MET A 1 17.15 55.72 3.69
N SER A 2 17.63 54.74 4.45
CA SER A 2 18.89 54.49 5.11
C SER A 2 19.11 52.97 5.15
N SER A 3 20.34 52.57 4.88
CA SER A 3 20.92 51.23 4.93
C SER A 3 20.98 50.65 6.35
N ARG A 4 20.84 49.32 6.49
CA ARG A 4 21.68 48.55 7.42
C ARG A 4 21.69 47.06 7.14
N SER A 5 22.78 46.65 6.50
CA SER A 5 23.38 45.32 6.48
C SER A 5 23.89 44.93 7.87
N LYS A 6 23.77 43.65 8.24
CA LYS A 6 24.66 43.00 9.22
C LYS A 6 24.89 41.54 8.82
N ASP A 7 26.05 41.34 8.19
CA ASP A 7 26.77 40.08 8.17
C ASP A 7 27.25 39.73 9.58
N THR A 8 27.17 38.45 9.94
CA THR A 8 28.06 37.86 10.96
C THR A 8 28.48 36.47 10.52
N SER A 9 29.67 36.43 9.92
CA SER A 9 30.52 35.26 9.79
C SER A 9 30.97 34.76 11.17
N SER A 10 30.79 33.47 11.46
CA SER A 10 31.46 32.80 12.56
C SER A 10 32.31 31.66 12.01
N SER A 11 33.58 31.69 12.37
CA SER A 11 34.67 30.89 11.86
C SER A 11 35.28 30.01 12.97
N ARG A 12 35.65 28.77 12.60
CA ARG A 12 36.68 27.87 13.20
C ARG A 12 36.32 27.15 14.53
N PRO A 13 37.05 26.06 14.91
CA PRO A 13 38.28 25.48 14.31
C PRO A 13 38.27 23.97 14.01
N ALA A 14 39.29 23.58 13.25
CA ALA A 14 39.76 22.23 13.01
C ALA A 14 40.35 21.59 14.29
N ALA A 15 40.17 20.27 14.43
CA ALA A 15 40.87 19.45 15.41
C ALA A 15 41.70 18.38 14.71
N THR A 16 42.97 18.33 15.08
CA THR A 16 44.04 17.47 14.57
C THR A 16 44.37 16.37 15.57
N HIS A 17 44.80 15.21 15.04
CA HIS A 17 45.64 14.17 15.64
C HIS A 17 45.16 13.38 16.87
N LYS A 18 45.12 12.05 16.71
CA LYS A 18 46.05 11.14 17.43
C LYS A 18 46.16 9.77 16.75
N SER A 19 47.39 9.46 16.33
CA SER A 19 47.88 8.13 15.97
C SER A 19 48.41 7.42 17.21
N ILE A 20 47.96 6.19 17.45
CA ILE A 20 48.58 5.14 18.28
C ILE A 20 48.08 3.85 17.62
N GLY A 21 48.82 2.79 17.34
CA GLY A 21 50.13 2.32 17.75
C GLY A 21 50.08 0.80 17.51
N SER A 22 51.17 0.29 16.95
CA SER A 22 51.48 -1.07 16.49
C SER A 22 51.50 -2.17 17.57
N SER A 23 51.12 -3.40 17.18
CA SER A 23 51.78 -4.68 17.56
C SER A 23 51.21 -5.80 16.66
N GLU A 24 51.99 -6.37 15.75
CA GLU A 24 52.94 -7.49 15.89
C GLU A 24 52.33 -8.90 16.00
N THR A 25 52.66 -9.69 14.98
CA THR A 25 52.96 -11.14 14.97
C THR A 25 51.83 -12.15 15.23
N HIS A 26 51.48 -12.90 14.19
CA HIS A 26 51.74 -14.35 14.24
C HIS A 26 51.87 -14.98 12.85
N ASP A 27 53.07 -15.49 12.59
CA ASP A 27 53.44 -16.39 11.50
C ASP A 27 52.67 -17.72 11.60
N GLY A 28 52.02 -18.11 10.51
CA GLY A 28 51.15 -19.28 10.43
C GLY A 28 51.21 -19.97 9.07
N ARG A 29 52.38 -20.52 8.73
CA ARG A 29 52.60 -21.78 7.99
C ARG A 29 51.52 -22.17 6.94
N GLN A 30 51.72 -21.73 5.70
CA GLN A 30 50.95 -22.19 4.54
C GLN A 30 51.35 -23.62 4.13
N LYS A 31 50.36 -24.51 3.98
CA LYS A 31 50.47 -25.77 3.22
C LYS A 31 49.94 -25.53 1.79
N PRO A 32 50.63 -25.97 0.73
CA PRO A 32 50.13 -25.83 -0.64
C PRO A 32 49.07 -26.91 -0.90
N HIS A 33 47.79 -26.57 -0.71
CA HIS A 33 46.70 -27.37 -1.25
C HIS A 33 46.53 -27.05 -2.74
N ASN A 34 46.88 -28.05 -3.55
CA ASN A 34 46.73 -28.08 -5.00
C ASN A 34 45.23 -28.04 -5.36
N SER A 35 44.65 -26.83 -5.39
CA SER A 35 43.26 -26.60 -5.78
C SER A 35 43.17 -26.49 -7.29
N LYS A 36 42.44 -27.41 -7.91
CA LYS A 36 42.08 -27.35 -9.33
C LYS A 36 41.47 -25.97 -9.60
N PRO A 37 41.78 -25.31 -10.74
CA PRO A 37 41.24 -24.00 -11.07
C PRO A 37 39.71 -24.11 -11.11
N ARG A 38 39.06 -23.59 -10.07
CA ARG A 38 37.63 -23.31 -10.07
C ARG A 38 37.42 -22.41 -11.27
N ARG A 39 36.85 -22.95 -12.34
CA ARG A 39 36.34 -22.17 -13.48
C ARG A 39 35.52 -21.06 -12.85
N ASN A 40 36.04 -19.83 -12.95
CA ASN A 40 35.41 -18.60 -12.52
C ASN A 40 34.25 -18.36 -13.52
N ARG A 41 33.23 -19.22 -13.43
CA ARG A 41 32.09 -19.25 -14.33
C ARG A 41 31.11 -18.25 -13.75
N ASN A 42 30.88 -17.22 -14.56
CA ASN A 42 29.92 -16.15 -14.38
C ASN A 42 30.45 -15.03 -13.50
N SER A 43 31.28 -14.18 -14.11
CA SER A 43 31.15 -12.74 -13.89
C SER A 43 29.67 -12.41 -14.09
N ASN A 44 28.92 -12.30 -13.00
CA ASN A 44 27.53 -11.87 -12.99
C ASN A 44 27.51 -10.49 -13.65
N LYS A 45 27.24 -10.46 -14.95
CA LYS A 45 26.90 -9.22 -15.63
C LYS A 45 25.69 -8.70 -14.90
N THR A 46 25.88 -7.64 -14.13
CA THR A 46 24.79 -6.91 -13.52
C THR A 46 23.77 -6.65 -14.62
N PRO A 47 22.51 -7.10 -14.47
CA PRO A 47 21.50 -6.89 -15.50
C PRO A 47 21.46 -5.39 -15.82
N ASN A 48 21.59 -5.05 -17.10
CA ASN A 48 21.49 -3.66 -17.56
C ASN A 48 20.07 -3.19 -17.26
N LEU A 49 19.92 -2.44 -16.18
CA LEU A 49 18.63 -1.87 -15.82
C LEU A 49 18.17 -0.91 -16.92
N PRO A 50 16.87 -0.90 -17.24
CA PRO A 50 16.34 0.07 -18.18
C PRO A 50 16.69 1.48 -17.68
N ASN A 51 17.16 2.32 -18.60
CA ASN A 51 17.34 3.73 -18.33
C ASN A 51 15.95 4.38 -18.36
N VAL A 52 15.32 4.53 -17.20
CA VAL A 52 13.96 5.05 -17.10
C VAL A 52 14.00 6.58 -17.00
N PRO A 53 13.45 7.34 -17.97
CA PRO A 53 13.46 8.81 -17.97
C PRO A 53 12.60 9.35 -16.82
N PRO A 54 12.89 10.50 -16.18
CA PRO A 54 12.12 11.06 -15.06
C PRO A 54 10.60 10.97 -15.23
N TYR A 55 9.88 10.66 -14.16
CA TYR A 55 8.42 10.52 -14.22
C TYR A 55 7.79 11.88 -14.50
N LYS A 56 6.77 11.88 -15.37
CA LYS A 56 5.97 13.04 -15.70
C LYS A 56 4.53 12.58 -15.84
N SER A 57 3.62 13.21 -15.12
CA SER A 57 2.20 12.86 -15.17
C SER A 57 1.69 12.93 -16.61
N SER A 58 1.14 11.82 -17.10
CA SER A 58 0.56 11.71 -18.43
C SER A 58 -0.69 12.58 -18.57
N GLU A 59 -1.13 12.79 -19.82
CA GLU A 59 -2.43 13.41 -20.08
C GLU A 59 -3.57 12.61 -19.44
N LYS A 60 -3.48 11.27 -19.45
CA LYS A 60 -4.46 10.39 -18.81
C LYS A 60 -4.53 10.63 -17.29
N VAL A 61 -3.39 10.75 -16.61
CA VAL A 61 -3.35 11.09 -15.16
C VAL A 61 -3.98 12.45 -14.90
N ARG A 62 -3.70 13.45 -15.76
CA ARG A 62 -4.31 14.79 -15.62
C ARG A 62 -5.82 14.76 -15.84
N THR A 63 -6.30 14.01 -16.83
CA THR A 63 -7.74 13.82 -17.08
C THR A 63 -8.41 13.06 -15.93
N SER A 64 -7.78 12.02 -15.39
CA SER A 64 -8.26 11.33 -14.19
C SER A 64 -8.32 12.26 -12.97
N LYS A 65 -7.34 13.17 -12.81
CA LYS A 65 -7.39 14.20 -11.77
C LYS A 65 -8.59 15.15 -11.95
N LEU A 66 -8.88 15.56 -13.19
CA LEU A 66 -10.08 16.37 -13.48
C LEU A 66 -11.37 15.59 -13.17
N LEU A 67 -11.41 14.29 -13.43
CA LEU A 67 -12.54 13.44 -13.04
C LEU A 67 -12.72 13.43 -11.52
N VAL A 68 -11.64 13.31 -10.75
CA VAL A 68 -11.68 13.40 -9.27
C VAL A 68 -12.28 14.73 -8.81
N TYR A 69 -11.86 15.87 -9.39
CA TYR A 69 -12.46 17.17 -9.10
C TYR A 69 -13.91 17.31 -9.60
N SER A 70 -14.28 16.63 -10.68
CA SER A 70 -15.64 16.66 -11.22
C SER A 70 -16.60 15.85 -10.35
N SER A 71 -16.22 14.65 -9.93
CA SER A 71 -16.99 13.80 -9.01
C SER A 71 -17.19 14.50 -7.67
N TYR A 72 -16.19 15.25 -7.23
CA TYR A 72 -16.28 16.11 -6.07
C TYR A 72 -17.34 17.22 -6.17
N CYS A 73 -17.72 17.61 -7.39
CA CYS A 73 -18.82 18.54 -7.62
C CYS A 73 -20.20 17.88 -7.55
N ASN A 74 -20.29 16.55 -7.52
CA ASN A 74 -21.52 15.78 -7.52
C ASN A 74 -21.69 14.97 -6.22
N ARG A 75 -22.50 15.46 -5.28
CA ARG A 75 -22.79 14.77 -4.01
C ARG A 75 -23.47 13.40 -4.17
N ARG A 76 -24.00 13.08 -5.36
CA ARG A 76 -24.61 11.78 -5.65
C ARG A 76 -23.61 10.75 -6.15
N ASN A 77 -22.32 11.10 -6.28
CA ASN A 77 -21.32 10.13 -6.68
C ASN A 77 -21.07 9.16 -5.53
N LEU A 78 -21.45 7.89 -5.72
CA LEU A 78 -21.25 6.83 -4.74
C LEU A 78 -19.83 6.24 -4.80
N GLU A 79 -19.12 6.48 -5.90
CA GLU A 79 -17.77 5.96 -6.13
C GLU A 79 -16.69 6.99 -5.77
N ASP A 80 -15.60 6.52 -5.16
CA ASP A 80 -14.39 7.31 -4.98
C ASP A 80 -13.49 7.18 -6.23
N PRO A 81 -13.42 8.19 -7.10
CA PRO A 81 -12.57 8.15 -8.30
C PRO A 81 -11.07 8.16 -7.98
N CYS A 82 -10.67 8.33 -6.71
CA CYS A 82 -9.27 8.38 -6.31
C CYS A 82 -8.56 7.03 -6.58
N HIS A 83 -9.22 5.89 -6.39
CA HIS A 83 -8.63 4.58 -6.70
C HIS A 83 -8.24 4.46 -8.16
N ALA A 84 -9.08 4.95 -9.08
CA ALA A 84 -8.77 4.95 -10.51
C ALA A 84 -7.59 5.87 -10.84
N LEU A 85 -7.51 7.05 -10.22
CA LEU A 85 -6.39 7.98 -10.39
C LEU A 85 -5.06 7.35 -9.93
N TYR A 86 -5.00 6.86 -8.68
CA TYR A 86 -3.77 6.28 -8.15
C TYR A 86 -3.43 4.95 -8.82
N GLY A 87 -4.41 4.12 -9.17
CA GLY A 87 -4.20 2.92 -9.97
C GLY A 87 -3.52 3.22 -11.31
N GLN A 88 -3.95 4.28 -12.01
CA GLN A 88 -3.31 4.74 -13.26
C GLN A 88 -1.88 5.23 -13.03
N ILE A 89 -1.65 6.06 -12.00
CA ILE A 89 -0.30 6.56 -11.66
C ILE A 89 0.64 5.39 -11.38
N PHE A 90 0.21 4.44 -10.55
CA PHE A 90 1.05 3.31 -10.15
C PHE A 90 1.26 2.31 -11.27
N HIS A 91 0.28 2.14 -12.17
CA HIS A 91 0.50 1.42 -13.42
C HIS A 91 1.62 2.07 -14.26
N GLU A 92 1.59 3.39 -14.46
CA GLU A 92 2.65 4.10 -15.20
C GLU A 92 4.02 4.03 -14.52
N LEU A 93 4.07 4.13 -13.17
CA LEU A 93 5.31 4.05 -12.41
C LEU A 93 5.95 2.66 -12.45
N THR A 94 5.13 1.61 -12.47
CA THR A 94 5.58 0.22 -12.43
C THR A 94 5.75 -0.41 -13.81
N GLN A 95 5.18 0.19 -14.87
CA GLN A 95 5.25 -0.29 -16.26
C GLN A 95 6.66 -0.74 -16.72
N PRO A 96 7.77 -0.07 -16.35
CA PRO A 96 9.11 -0.50 -16.75
C PRO A 96 9.60 -1.80 -16.10
N TYR A 97 8.88 -2.31 -15.08
CA TYR A 97 9.30 -3.43 -14.25
C TYR A 97 8.29 -4.58 -14.35
N SER A 98 8.68 -5.70 -14.95
CA SER A 98 7.81 -6.87 -15.13
C SER A 98 7.46 -7.59 -13.84
N ASN A 99 8.13 -7.25 -12.75
CA ASN A 99 8.05 -7.94 -11.46
C ASN A 99 7.41 -7.08 -10.36
N LEU A 100 6.87 -5.90 -10.71
CA LEU A 100 6.11 -5.04 -9.82
C LEU A 100 4.69 -4.92 -10.34
N ILE A 101 3.71 -5.30 -9.51
CA ILE A 101 2.29 -5.34 -9.89
C ILE A 101 1.50 -4.44 -8.93
N PRO A 102 0.99 -3.29 -9.38
CA PRO A 102 0.08 -2.49 -8.58
C PRO A 102 -1.28 -3.19 -8.51
N GLN A 103 -1.87 -3.24 -7.33
CA GLN A 103 -3.18 -3.82 -7.10
C GLN A 103 -3.99 -2.90 -6.19
N ILE A 104 -5.23 -2.59 -6.60
CA ILE A 104 -6.20 -1.86 -5.80
C ILE A 104 -6.93 -2.86 -4.90
N GLN A 105 -7.20 -2.48 -3.65
CA GLN A 105 -7.94 -3.29 -2.67
C GLN A 105 -7.40 -4.72 -2.54
N CYS A 106 -6.14 -4.84 -2.11
CA CYS A 106 -5.49 -6.14 -1.94
C CYS A 106 -5.54 -6.60 -0.50
N ARG A 107 -6.10 -7.78 -0.22
CA ARG A 107 -6.11 -8.34 1.14
C ARG A 107 -4.69 -8.61 1.65
N LEU A 108 -4.31 -7.97 2.76
CA LEU A 108 -3.03 -8.25 3.43
C LEU A 108 -3.05 -9.57 4.21
N TRP A 109 -4.23 -10.02 4.62
CA TRP A 109 -4.43 -11.25 5.36
C TRP A 109 -5.33 -12.18 4.55
N GLN A 110 -4.89 -13.41 4.37
CA GLN A 110 -5.76 -14.53 4.01
C GLN A 110 -5.63 -15.46 5.21
N ASN A 111 -6.75 -15.79 5.85
CA ASN A 111 -6.72 -16.67 7.01
C ASN A 111 -6.02 -17.97 6.57
N PRO A 112 -5.00 -18.46 7.28
CA PRO A 112 -4.36 -19.73 6.92
C PRO A 112 -5.37 -20.89 6.83
N ASP A 113 -6.48 -20.80 7.56
CA ASP A 113 -7.58 -21.77 7.49
C ASP A 113 -8.41 -21.64 6.19
N ASP A 114 -8.41 -20.47 5.54
CA ASP A 114 -9.02 -20.25 4.21
C ASP A 114 -8.05 -20.65 3.07
N ALA A 115 -6.80 -21.00 3.40
CA ALA A 115 -5.80 -21.33 2.40
C ALA A 115 -6.04 -22.75 1.89
N TYR A 116 -7.01 -22.90 0.98
CA TYR A 116 -7.33 -24.09 0.19
C TYR A 116 -7.13 -25.39 0.97
N GLU A 117 -8.22 -25.99 1.47
CA GLU A 117 -8.17 -27.40 1.85
C GLU A 117 -7.46 -28.14 0.71
N PRO A 118 -6.31 -28.77 0.98
CA PRO A 118 -5.54 -29.42 -0.07
C PRO A 118 -6.48 -30.43 -0.70
N VAL A 119 -6.73 -30.31 -2.01
CA VAL A 119 -7.56 -31.27 -2.74
C VAL A 119 -7.02 -32.66 -2.42
N VAL A 120 -7.71 -33.38 -1.54
CA VAL A 120 -7.29 -34.70 -1.11
C VAL A 120 -7.54 -35.60 -2.32
N LEU A 121 -6.46 -35.92 -3.02
CA LEU A 121 -6.52 -36.88 -4.12
C LEU A 121 -6.74 -38.27 -3.51
N ASP A 122 -7.70 -39.02 -4.04
CA ASP A 122 -7.89 -40.43 -3.66
C ASP A 122 -6.61 -41.25 -3.97
N GLU A 123 -6.53 -42.50 -3.48
CA GLU A 123 -5.40 -43.42 -3.77
C GLU A 123 -5.17 -43.66 -5.27
N LYS A 124 -6.09 -43.23 -6.14
CA LYS A 124 -6.03 -43.33 -7.59
C LYS A 124 -5.73 -41.98 -8.27
N GLY A 125 -5.42 -40.92 -7.51
CA GLY A 125 -5.06 -39.60 -8.03
C GLY A 125 -6.24 -38.78 -8.56
N ARG A 126 -7.49 -39.15 -8.24
CA ARG A 126 -8.70 -38.39 -8.60
C ARG A 126 -9.04 -37.47 -7.45
N GLY A 127 -9.09 -36.17 -7.71
CA GLY A 127 -9.66 -35.22 -6.76
C GLY A 127 -11.14 -35.52 -6.63
N HIS A 128 -11.59 -35.90 -5.45
CA HIS A 128 -13.02 -35.93 -5.14
C HIS A 128 -13.43 -34.46 -5.02
N PHE A 129 -13.95 -33.89 -6.11
CA PHE A 129 -14.82 -32.74 -5.96
C PHE A 129 -16.08 -33.31 -5.32
N GLU A 130 -16.33 -33.01 -4.06
CA GLU A 130 -17.69 -33.13 -3.54
C GLU A 130 -18.52 -32.16 -4.37
N GLU A 131 -19.21 -32.70 -5.37
CA GLU A 131 -20.35 -32.00 -5.96
C GLU A 131 -21.31 -31.80 -4.77
N HIS A 132 -21.29 -30.59 -4.21
CA HIS A 132 -22.33 -30.15 -3.32
C HIS A 132 -23.61 -30.21 -4.15
N ASP A 133 -24.38 -31.28 -3.98
CA ASP A 133 -25.74 -31.40 -4.51
C ASP A 133 -26.55 -30.28 -3.85
N ASP A 134 -26.57 -29.11 -4.48
CA ASP A 134 -27.42 -27.96 -4.15
C ASP A 134 -28.90 -28.26 -4.52
N GLU A 135 -29.42 -29.44 -4.17
CA GLU A 135 -30.81 -29.85 -4.43
C GLU A 135 -31.83 -29.24 -3.44
N ASP A 136 -31.42 -28.35 -2.53
CA ASP A 136 -32.32 -27.68 -1.57
C ASP A 136 -32.50 -26.17 -1.83
N ALA A 137 -32.39 -25.73 -3.10
CA ALA A 137 -32.98 -24.47 -3.53
C ALA A 137 -34.52 -24.61 -3.65
N ARG A 138 -35.19 -24.80 -2.51
CA ARG A 138 -36.64 -24.62 -2.43
C ARG A 138 -36.94 -23.17 -2.78
N SER A 139 -37.61 -22.98 -3.90
CA SER A 139 -38.28 -21.73 -4.27
C SER A 139 -39.21 -21.32 -3.13
N VAL A 140 -38.74 -20.41 -2.27
CA VAL A 140 -39.63 -19.64 -1.41
C VAL A 140 -40.29 -18.63 -2.33
N ASP A 141 -41.51 -18.93 -2.75
CA ASP A 141 -42.43 -17.96 -3.34
C ASP A 141 -42.62 -16.85 -2.31
N LEU A 142 -41.81 -15.81 -2.41
CA LEU A 142 -42.04 -14.55 -1.72
C LEU A 142 -43.13 -13.83 -2.53
N ASP A 143 -44.36 -14.01 -2.10
CA ASP A 143 -45.46 -13.11 -2.43
C ASP A 143 -45.07 -11.70 -1.96
N VAL A 144 -44.59 -10.91 -2.91
CA VAL A 144 -44.29 -9.49 -2.73
C VAL A 144 -45.62 -8.76 -2.76
N ASP A 145 -46.29 -8.73 -1.60
CA ASP A 145 -47.38 -7.78 -1.37
C ASP A 145 -46.82 -6.36 -1.44
N GLU A 146 -47.42 -5.55 -2.32
CA GLU A 146 -47.18 -4.12 -2.49
C GLU A 146 -47.22 -3.39 -1.14
N LEU A 147 -46.04 -3.06 -0.61
CA LEU A 147 -45.94 -2.21 0.58
C LEU A 147 -46.14 -0.75 0.17
N ASP A 148 -47.40 -0.31 0.26
CA ASP A 148 -47.87 1.06 0.11
C ASP A 148 -47.07 2.05 0.98
N CYS A 149 -46.09 2.70 0.39
CA CYS A 149 -45.27 3.73 1.02
C CYS A 149 -45.92 5.12 0.91
N PHE A 150 -47.15 5.31 1.40
CA PHE A 150 -47.74 6.65 1.57
C PHE A 150 -48.77 6.70 2.71
N ALA A 151 -48.35 7.15 3.89
CA ALA A 151 -49.14 8.04 4.78
C ALA A 151 -48.36 8.42 6.03
N ALA A 152 -47.79 9.63 6.05
CA ALA A 152 -47.38 10.28 7.30
C ALA A 152 -48.64 10.75 8.06
N PRO A 153 -48.77 10.50 9.38
CA PRO A 153 -49.85 11.08 10.16
C PRO A 153 -49.60 12.59 10.32
N ARG A 154 -50.57 13.40 9.87
CA ARG A 154 -50.66 14.82 10.25
C ARG A 154 -51.06 14.91 11.73
N GLY A 155 -50.06 14.96 12.61
CA GLY A 155 -50.20 15.35 14.00
C GLY A 155 -50.14 16.87 14.14
N ARG A 156 -51.15 17.42 14.82
CA ARG A 156 -51.49 18.83 15.01
C ARG A 156 -50.49 19.54 15.94
N VAL A 157 -50.12 20.76 15.55
CA VAL A 157 -49.33 21.77 16.29
C VAL A 157 -50.16 22.32 17.45
N GLU A 158 -49.58 22.38 18.67
CA GLU A 158 -49.75 23.46 19.68
C GLU A 158 -48.48 23.49 20.57
N ASP A 159 -47.74 24.62 20.50
CA ASP A 159 -47.06 25.40 21.57
C ASP A 159 -46.01 24.71 22.48
N GLU A 160 -44.84 25.24 22.85
CA GLU A 160 -44.13 26.54 22.75
C GLU A 160 -42.63 26.30 23.13
N ASP A 161 -41.71 27.04 22.51
CA ASP A 161 -40.39 27.50 22.98
C ASP A 161 -39.36 26.54 23.65
N GLU A 162 -38.34 26.09 22.89
CA GLU A 162 -36.90 26.30 23.18
C GLU A 162 -35.99 25.69 22.08
N LEU A 163 -34.89 26.38 21.79
CA LEU A 163 -34.05 26.35 20.57
C LEU A 163 -33.46 24.96 20.19
N PRO A 164 -33.49 24.54 18.90
CA PRO A 164 -32.73 23.37 18.46
C PRO A 164 -31.34 23.77 17.96
N TYR A 165 -30.31 23.17 18.56
CA TYR A 165 -29.04 22.93 17.89
C TYR A 165 -29.32 22.05 16.66
N ASP A 166 -28.95 22.53 15.47
CA ASP A 166 -28.98 21.72 14.26
C ASP A 166 -27.93 20.61 14.36
N GLU A 167 -28.38 19.44 14.82
CA GLU A 167 -27.72 18.16 14.72
C GLU A 167 -27.65 17.77 13.23
N ALA A 168 -26.72 18.39 12.51
CA ALA A 168 -26.42 18.04 11.14
C ALA A 168 -25.83 16.64 11.09
N GLY A 169 -26.70 15.69 10.73
CA GLY A 169 -26.47 14.26 10.53
C GLY A 169 -25.04 13.85 10.23
N ASN A 170 -24.48 13.08 11.16
CA ASN A 170 -23.46 12.07 10.87
C ASN A 170 -24.07 11.01 9.94
N ILE A 171 -24.12 11.30 8.65
CA ILE A 171 -24.31 10.30 7.59
C ILE A 171 -22.99 10.22 6.83
N SER A 172 -22.02 9.53 7.43
CA SER A 172 -20.85 9.01 6.73
C SER A 172 -20.26 7.84 7.50
N MET A 173 -21.10 6.84 7.76
CA MET A 173 -20.69 5.50 8.18
C MET A 173 -21.25 4.41 7.25
N ALA A 174 -21.96 4.80 6.20
CA ALA A 174 -22.51 3.91 5.19
C ALA A 174 -21.81 4.18 3.86
N LEU A 175 -20.66 3.53 3.65
CA LEU A 175 -20.11 3.05 2.37
C LEU A 175 -18.83 2.24 2.64
N SER A 176 -18.96 1.25 3.53
CA SER A 176 -18.14 0.02 3.53
C SER A 176 -18.93 -1.16 4.12
N GLU A 177 -20.26 -1.05 4.17
CA GLU A 177 -21.14 -2.14 4.58
C GLU A 177 -21.59 -2.89 3.34
N GLY A 178 -20.92 -4.03 3.14
CA GLY A 178 -21.07 -4.94 2.02
C GLY A 178 -20.00 -6.03 2.06
N THR A 179 -18.98 -5.90 2.92
CA THR A 179 -18.22 -7.04 3.40
C THR A 179 -19.15 -7.88 4.26
N VAL A 180 -19.51 -9.06 3.74
CA VAL A 180 -20.12 -10.17 4.47
C VAL A 180 -19.60 -10.15 5.92
N ALA A 181 -20.51 -10.22 6.89
CA ALA A 181 -20.19 -10.32 8.32
C ALA A 181 -19.48 -11.66 8.61
N GLY A 182 -18.30 -11.83 8.06
CA GLY A 182 -17.34 -12.87 8.37
C GLY A 182 -16.50 -12.37 9.54
N THR A 183 -16.35 -13.23 10.52
CA THR A 183 -15.69 -13.02 11.82
C THR A 183 -14.18 -12.78 11.74
N SER A 184 -13.63 -12.39 10.58
CA SER A 184 -12.24 -11.99 10.44
C SER A 184 -12.16 -10.58 9.87
N HIS A 185 -11.58 -9.66 10.64
CA HIS A 185 -11.33 -8.29 10.22
C HIS A 185 -10.23 -8.30 9.16
N GLU A 186 -10.60 -8.57 7.91
CA GLU A 186 -9.68 -8.50 6.78
C GLU A 186 -9.22 -7.07 6.58
N VAL A 187 -7.91 -6.85 6.69
CA VAL A 187 -7.30 -5.57 6.36
C VAL A 187 -6.98 -5.53 4.87
N ILE A 188 -7.58 -4.55 4.20
CA ILE A 188 -7.56 -4.38 2.74
C ILE A 188 -7.10 -2.96 2.43
N PRO A 189 -5.78 -2.73 2.28
CA PRO A 189 -5.27 -1.45 1.82
C PRO A 189 -5.85 -1.08 0.46
N ASP A 190 -6.11 0.21 0.28
CA ASP A 190 -6.64 0.75 -0.97
C ASP A 190 -5.71 0.49 -2.16
N LEU A 191 -4.40 0.48 -1.93
CA LEU A 191 -3.39 0.19 -2.93
C LEU A 191 -2.24 -0.61 -2.34
N VAL A 192 -1.74 -1.58 -3.10
CA VAL A 192 -0.42 -2.18 -2.85
C VAL A 192 0.39 -2.23 -4.14
N VAL A 193 1.71 -2.25 -4.02
CA VAL A 193 2.60 -2.68 -5.11
C VAL A 193 3.26 -3.98 -4.69
N ILE A 194 2.90 -5.06 -5.36
CA ILE A 194 3.45 -6.40 -5.10
C ILE A 194 4.76 -6.55 -5.86
N HIS A 195 5.81 -6.94 -5.16
CA HIS A 195 7.06 -7.37 -5.76
C HIS A 195 7.13 -8.89 -5.86
N LEU A 196 7.45 -9.37 -7.06
CA LEU A 196 7.62 -10.77 -7.37
C LEU A 196 9.07 -11.08 -7.71
N ARG A 197 9.58 -12.22 -7.23
CA ARG A 197 10.74 -12.86 -7.84
C ARG A 197 10.27 -14.00 -8.70
N LEU A 198 10.53 -13.90 -9.99
CA LEU A 198 10.12 -14.88 -10.98
C LEU A 198 11.31 -15.76 -11.36
N GLU A 199 11.05 -17.02 -11.70
CA GLU A 199 12.04 -17.92 -12.30
C GLU A 199 11.36 -18.69 -13.44
N ARG A 200 12.06 -18.86 -14.58
CA ARG A 200 11.55 -19.71 -15.65
C ARG A 200 11.72 -21.18 -15.26
N PHE A 201 10.65 -21.95 -15.41
CA PHE A 201 10.75 -23.40 -15.37
C PHE A 201 11.61 -23.87 -16.55
N ASN A 202 12.63 -24.67 -16.26
CA ASN A 202 13.29 -25.43 -17.29
C ASN A 202 12.40 -26.63 -17.64
N TYR A 203 11.64 -26.51 -18.73
CA TYR A 203 10.69 -27.53 -19.20
C TYR A 203 11.33 -28.94 -19.29
N ARG A 204 12.64 -29.01 -19.56
CA ARG A 204 13.37 -30.29 -19.65
C ARG A 204 13.46 -31.04 -18.32
N ASP A 205 13.42 -30.33 -17.20
CA ASP A 205 13.42 -30.96 -15.88
C ASP A 205 12.08 -31.68 -15.59
N PHE A 206 11.06 -31.44 -16.41
CA PHE A 206 9.71 -31.97 -16.27
C PHE A 206 9.29 -32.91 -17.40
N LEU A 207 10.13 -33.07 -18.43
CA LEU A 207 9.92 -34.04 -19.52
C LEU A 207 10.02 -35.46 -18.96
N GLY A 208 8.86 -36.04 -18.60
CA GLY A 208 8.73 -37.35 -17.97
C GLY A 208 7.92 -37.35 -16.66
N SER A 209 7.57 -36.17 -16.15
CA SER A 209 6.73 -36.01 -14.95
C SER A 209 5.23 -35.95 -15.29
N ASP A 210 4.43 -36.35 -14.30
CA ASP A 210 2.96 -36.39 -14.22
C ASP A 210 2.20 -35.35 -15.08
N HIS A 211 1.06 -35.75 -15.67
CA HIS A 211 0.19 -34.91 -16.52
C HIS A 211 -0.15 -33.56 -15.86
N GLN A 212 -0.28 -33.57 -14.53
CA GLN A 212 -0.53 -32.38 -13.73
C GLN A 212 0.57 -31.30 -13.84
N TRP A 213 1.83 -31.68 -14.05
CA TRP A 213 2.92 -30.72 -14.22
C TRP A 213 2.85 -29.99 -15.56
N ASN A 214 2.44 -30.69 -16.62
CA ASN A 214 2.22 -30.05 -17.93
C ASN A 214 1.07 -29.04 -17.86
N ILE A 215 -0.02 -29.37 -17.15
CA ILE A 215 -1.13 -28.46 -16.90
C ILE A 215 -0.66 -27.23 -16.13
N ARG A 216 0.03 -27.43 -15.00
CA ARG A 216 0.56 -26.32 -14.18
C ARG A 216 1.54 -25.45 -14.95
N TRP A 217 2.44 -26.05 -15.74
CA TRP A 217 3.37 -25.32 -16.59
C TRP A 217 2.62 -24.49 -17.64
N GLY A 218 1.60 -25.07 -18.27
CA GLY A 218 0.73 -24.40 -19.25
C GLY A 218 0.01 -23.19 -18.67
N HIS A 219 -0.68 -23.33 -17.53
CA HIS A 219 -1.38 -22.23 -16.87
C HIS A 219 -0.45 -21.12 -16.39
N ARG A 220 0.78 -21.46 -15.99
CA ARG A 220 1.77 -20.50 -15.51
C ARG A 220 2.68 -19.98 -16.61
N HIS A 221 2.45 -20.37 -17.87
CA HIS A 221 3.29 -20.03 -19.02
C HIS A 221 4.79 -20.29 -18.78
N GLY A 222 5.12 -21.36 -18.05
CA GLY A 222 6.49 -21.71 -17.71
C GLY A 222 7.20 -20.75 -16.75
N ILE A 223 6.47 -19.94 -15.97
CA ILE A 223 7.03 -19.04 -14.96
C ILE A 223 6.61 -19.49 -13.55
N GLN A 224 7.55 -19.51 -12.62
CA GLN A 224 7.31 -19.75 -11.20
C GLN A 224 7.53 -18.47 -10.40
N VAL A 225 6.59 -18.15 -9.51
CA VAL A 225 6.82 -17.15 -8.45
C VAL A 225 7.62 -17.82 -7.33
N LYS A 226 8.85 -17.35 -7.10
CA LYS A 226 9.74 -17.83 -6.02
C LYS A 226 9.61 -17.01 -4.75
N HIS A 227 9.21 -15.76 -4.89
CA HIS A 227 9.01 -14.85 -3.77
C HIS A 227 7.93 -13.85 -4.14
N LYS A 228 7.12 -13.48 -3.13
CA LYS A 228 6.10 -12.44 -3.18
C LYS A 228 6.24 -11.61 -1.91
N CYS A 229 6.44 -10.32 -2.04
CA CYS A 229 6.36 -9.36 -0.93
C CYS A 229 5.67 -8.08 -1.40
N LEU A 230 5.37 -7.18 -0.46
CA LEU A 230 4.84 -5.86 -0.79
C LEU A 230 5.98 -4.85 -0.73
N SER A 231 6.04 -4.00 -1.75
CA SER A 231 6.98 -2.89 -1.84
C SER A 231 6.34 -1.57 -1.43
N LEU A 232 5.03 -1.48 -1.59
CA LEU A 232 4.26 -0.31 -1.21
C LEU A 232 2.90 -0.72 -0.66
N ILE A 233 2.44 0.00 0.36
CA ILE A 233 1.09 -0.03 0.92
C ILE A 233 0.54 1.40 0.85
N GLY A 234 -0.69 1.57 0.39
CA GLY A 234 -1.31 2.86 0.17
C GLY A 234 -2.73 2.90 0.72
N GLU A 235 -3.07 4.02 1.34
CA GLU A 235 -4.38 4.32 1.92
C GLU A 235 -4.88 5.65 1.40
N PHE A 236 -6.12 5.66 0.96
CA PHE A 236 -6.77 6.80 0.33
C PHE A 236 -7.95 7.25 1.18
N LYS A 237 -8.07 8.56 1.34
CA LYS A 237 -9.21 9.20 1.97
C LYS A 237 -9.87 10.15 0.98
N PRO A 238 -11.15 10.48 1.19
CA PRO A 238 -11.86 11.41 0.34
C PRO A 238 -11.15 12.77 0.22
N ASN A 239 -11.51 13.53 -0.82
CA ASN A 239 -11.06 14.90 -0.95
C ASN A 239 -11.52 15.78 0.23
N PRO A 240 -10.74 16.81 0.61
CA PRO A 240 -11.18 17.88 1.52
C PRO A 240 -12.53 18.47 1.08
N PRO A 241 -13.39 19.10 1.89
CA PRO A 241 -14.70 19.62 1.45
C PRO A 241 -14.71 20.81 0.48
N ARG A 242 -15.61 20.79 -0.53
CA ARG A 242 -15.63 21.74 -1.69
C ARG A 242 -15.81 23.19 -1.33
N LYS A 243 -16.65 23.43 -0.33
CA LYS A 243 -16.98 24.78 0.13
C LYS A 243 -15.73 25.59 0.50
N LEU A 244 -14.65 24.92 0.91
CA LEU A 244 -13.41 25.58 1.33
C LEU A 244 -12.61 26.11 0.15
N ASP A 245 -12.57 25.35 -0.95
CA ASP A 245 -11.90 25.74 -2.19
C ASP A 245 -12.64 26.91 -2.88
N ILE A 246 -13.98 26.81 -3.00
CA ILE A 246 -14.80 27.89 -3.58
C ILE A 246 -14.72 29.18 -2.76
N ALA A 247 -14.72 29.07 -1.43
CA ALA A 247 -14.61 30.23 -0.54
C ALA A 247 -13.22 30.88 -0.59
N GLY A 248 -12.23 30.23 -1.21
CA GLY A 248 -10.84 30.69 -1.20
C GLY A 248 -10.20 30.64 0.19
N ASP A 249 -10.77 29.88 1.13
CA ASP A 249 -10.21 29.72 2.48
C ASP A 249 -9.07 28.68 2.45
N GLN A 250 -7.92 29.13 1.97
CA GLN A 250 -6.73 28.29 1.82
C GLN A 250 -6.30 27.65 3.15
N LYS A 251 -6.54 28.34 4.28
CA LYS A 251 -6.15 27.84 5.61
C LYS A 251 -7.05 26.68 6.03
N ALA A 252 -8.37 26.82 5.85
CA ALA A 252 -9.30 25.74 6.12
C ALA A 252 -9.08 24.56 5.15
N LEU A 253 -8.86 24.83 3.86
CA LEU A 253 -8.54 23.79 2.88
C LEU A 253 -7.29 23.00 3.29
N THR A 254 -6.21 23.70 3.64
CA THR A 254 -4.96 23.07 4.10
C THR A 254 -5.18 22.23 5.36
N LYS A 255 -5.98 22.72 6.31
CA LYS A 255 -6.31 21.97 7.53
C LYS A 255 -7.03 20.66 7.20
N GLU A 256 -7.98 20.68 6.27
CA GLU A 256 -8.72 19.47 5.87
C GLU A 256 -7.86 18.50 5.06
N ILE A 257 -6.96 18.99 4.19
CA ILE A 257 -5.95 18.14 3.52
C ILE A 257 -5.11 17.41 4.57
N VAL A 258 -4.55 18.14 5.54
CA VAL A 258 -3.72 17.56 6.59
C VAL A 258 -4.50 16.59 7.45
N SER A 259 -5.77 16.90 7.76
CA SER A 259 -6.67 16.00 8.50
C SER A 259 -6.91 14.68 7.76
N GLY A 260 -7.25 14.75 6.46
CA GLY A 260 -7.47 13.56 5.62
C GLY A 260 -6.21 12.71 5.46
N LEU A 261 -5.05 13.34 5.26
CA LEU A 261 -3.76 12.65 5.24
C LEU A 261 -3.44 12.01 6.59
N GLY A 262 -3.71 12.70 7.70
CA GLY A 262 -3.54 12.16 9.05
C GLY A 262 -4.37 10.89 9.28
N ALA A 263 -5.62 10.88 8.82
CA ALA A 263 -6.49 9.71 8.89
C ALA A 263 -5.96 8.55 8.03
N ALA A 264 -5.49 8.82 6.80
CA ALA A 264 -4.83 7.81 5.96
C ALA A 264 -3.59 7.21 6.64
N TRP A 265 -2.75 8.05 7.25
CA TRP A 265 -1.58 7.59 7.99
C TRP A 265 -1.92 6.74 9.21
N GLN A 266 -2.96 7.11 9.95
CA GLN A 266 -3.40 6.31 11.11
C GLN A 266 -3.77 4.89 10.68
N GLN A 267 -4.46 4.73 9.55
CA GLN A 267 -4.79 3.42 9.00
C GLN A 267 -3.54 2.68 8.48
N LEU A 268 -2.66 3.36 7.73
CA LEU A 268 -1.40 2.79 7.26
C LEU A 268 -0.51 2.26 8.37
N ALA A 269 -0.53 2.89 9.55
CA ALA A 269 0.25 2.39 10.69
C ALA A 269 -0.19 0.97 11.09
N ALA A 270 -1.50 0.71 11.07
CA ALA A 270 -2.05 -0.60 11.39
C ALA A 270 -1.74 -1.60 10.27
N ASP A 271 -1.91 -1.18 9.00
CA ASP A 271 -1.63 -2.02 7.83
C ASP A 271 -0.14 -2.42 7.76
N ALA A 272 0.75 -1.46 7.99
CA ALA A 272 2.19 -1.69 8.03
C ALA A 272 2.58 -2.61 9.18
N ALA A 273 1.99 -2.46 10.36
CA ALA A 273 2.27 -3.34 11.50
C ALA A 273 1.87 -4.79 11.21
N GLN A 274 0.69 -4.99 10.63
CA GLN A 274 0.24 -6.32 10.19
C GLN A 274 1.13 -6.88 9.08
N PHE A 275 1.54 -6.04 8.13
CA PHE A 275 2.49 -6.42 7.09
C PHE A 275 3.81 -6.95 7.68
N PHE A 276 4.41 -6.23 8.62
CA PHE A 276 5.68 -6.66 9.24
C PHE A 276 5.52 -7.88 10.16
N LEU A 277 4.36 -8.07 10.79
CA LEU A 277 4.05 -9.32 11.50
C LEU A 277 4.04 -10.51 10.55
N ARG A 278 3.45 -10.36 9.36
CA ARG A 278 3.40 -11.41 8.33
C ARG A 278 4.75 -11.63 7.63
N HIS A 279 5.53 -10.57 7.45
CA HIS A 279 6.78 -10.58 6.71
C HIS A 279 7.95 -10.17 7.63
N PRO A 280 8.33 -11.00 8.61
CA PRO A 280 9.27 -10.62 9.67
C PRO A 280 10.69 -10.32 9.17
N TYR A 281 11.03 -10.74 7.95
CA TYR A 281 12.33 -10.52 7.32
C TYR A 281 12.39 -9.26 6.44
N VAL A 282 11.28 -8.53 6.30
CA VAL A 282 11.25 -7.26 5.59
C VAL A 282 11.59 -6.17 6.60
N GLU A 283 12.59 -5.35 6.26
CA GLU A 283 13.09 -4.27 7.13
C GLU A 283 12.38 -2.95 6.85
N ASP A 284 11.91 -2.73 5.62
CA ASP A 284 11.27 -1.49 5.22
C ASP A 284 10.12 -1.70 4.23
N VAL A 285 9.17 -0.77 4.22
CA VAL A 285 8.07 -0.71 3.25
C VAL A 285 7.77 0.74 2.90
N ILE A 286 7.40 0.99 1.65
CA ILE A 286 6.93 2.32 1.25
C ILE A 286 5.47 2.45 1.68
N CYS A 287 5.14 3.49 2.43
CA CYS A 287 3.76 3.83 2.74
C CYS A 287 3.35 5.10 2.01
N LEU A 288 2.15 5.10 1.44
CA LEU A 288 1.59 6.23 0.70
C LEU A 288 0.21 6.60 1.27
N ALA A 289 0.10 7.82 1.77
CA ALA A 289 -1.15 8.38 2.24
C ALA A 289 -1.70 9.36 1.20
N ALA A 290 -2.99 9.27 0.89
CA ALA A 290 -3.66 10.25 0.06
C ALA A 290 -4.95 10.77 0.68
N SER A 291 -5.24 12.05 0.41
CA SER A 291 -6.56 12.65 0.59
C SER A 291 -6.94 13.30 -0.73
N GLY A 292 -7.77 12.59 -1.50
CA GLY A 292 -8.11 13.03 -2.84
C GLY A 292 -6.90 13.08 -3.79
N VAL A 293 -6.68 14.25 -4.40
CA VAL A 293 -5.53 14.49 -5.29
C VAL A 293 -4.24 14.86 -4.56
N TYR A 294 -4.28 14.98 -3.24
CA TYR A 294 -3.14 15.32 -2.39
C TYR A 294 -2.56 14.05 -1.78
N TRP A 295 -1.24 13.93 -1.77
CA TRP A 295 -0.58 12.72 -1.27
C TRP A 295 0.75 13.01 -0.59
N GLN A 296 1.17 12.06 0.23
CA GLN A 296 2.47 11.97 0.89
C GLN A 296 2.97 10.54 0.77
N TYR A 297 4.28 10.35 0.89
CA TYR A 297 4.84 9.02 1.01
C TYR A 297 6.07 9.04 1.89
N ARG A 298 6.33 7.90 2.53
CA ARG A 298 7.52 7.69 3.36
C ARG A 298 8.00 6.26 3.22
N LEU A 299 9.31 6.07 3.35
CA LEU A 299 9.89 4.76 3.61
C LEU A 299 9.82 4.52 5.12
N LEU A 300 9.02 3.55 5.55
CA LEU A 300 8.91 3.19 6.95
C LEU A 300 9.80 2.01 7.24
N GLU A 301 10.65 2.15 8.25
CA GLU A 301 11.42 1.05 8.82
C GLU A 301 10.57 0.30 9.84
N LYS A 302 10.78 -1.02 9.93
CA LYS A 302 10.02 -1.91 10.83
C LYS A 302 10.07 -1.43 12.28
N GLU A 303 11.19 -0.87 12.71
CA GLU A 303 11.42 -0.38 14.07
C GLU A 303 10.58 0.86 14.40
N GLU A 304 10.22 1.65 13.39
CA GLU A 304 9.39 2.86 13.54
C GLU A 304 7.92 2.52 13.79
N ILE A 305 7.51 1.30 13.44
CA ILE A 305 6.12 0.86 13.56
C ILE A 305 5.76 0.58 15.02
N PRO A 306 4.60 1.05 15.50
CA PRO A 306 4.10 0.69 16.84
C PRO A 306 3.85 -0.81 16.97
N GLU A 307 3.99 -1.35 18.18
CA GLU A 307 3.73 -2.78 18.38
C GLU A 307 2.24 -3.09 18.22
N PHE A 308 1.95 -4.10 17.41
CA PHE A 308 0.58 -4.54 17.11
C PHE A 308 0.28 -5.86 17.81
N ASP A 309 -0.89 -5.94 18.44
CA ASP A 309 -1.41 -7.14 19.06
C ASP A 309 -2.42 -7.81 18.11
N PRO A 310 -2.08 -8.97 17.51
CA PRO A 310 -2.97 -9.65 16.60
C PRO A 310 -4.25 -10.16 17.28
N ASN A 311 -4.27 -10.36 18.61
CA ASN A 311 -5.47 -10.80 19.31
C ASN A 311 -6.49 -9.68 19.48
N LEU A 312 -6.01 -8.43 19.59
CA LEU A 312 -6.85 -7.24 19.73
C LEU A 312 -7.13 -6.56 18.39
N MET A 313 -6.48 -7.01 17.31
CA MET A 313 -6.49 -6.37 16.00
C MET A 313 -6.18 -4.86 16.09
N GLY A 314 -5.23 -4.51 16.96
CA GLY A 314 -4.90 -3.13 17.28
C GLY A 314 -3.52 -2.97 17.86
N PHE A 315 -3.12 -1.74 18.14
CA PHE A 315 -1.85 -1.46 18.82
C PHE A 315 -1.92 -1.89 20.29
N LYS A 316 -0.81 -2.37 20.83
CA LYS A 316 -0.71 -2.67 22.26
C LYS A 316 -0.96 -1.42 23.09
N ASP A 317 -1.72 -1.57 24.18
CA ASP A 317 -1.99 -0.48 25.11
C ASP A 317 -0.86 -0.32 26.14
N ASP A 318 0.34 0.01 25.65
CA ASP A 318 1.49 0.32 26.49
C ASP A 318 2.08 1.70 26.14
N VAL A 319 2.75 2.30 27.12
CA VAL A 319 3.27 3.68 27.01
C VAL A 319 4.28 3.82 25.86
N GLN A 320 5.04 2.79 25.51
CA GLN A 320 6.03 2.88 24.42
C GLN A 320 5.32 2.83 23.07
N THR A 321 4.36 1.94 22.89
CA THR A 321 3.54 1.85 21.68
C THR A 321 2.75 3.12 21.45
N GLN A 322 2.09 3.67 22.47
CA GLN A 322 1.36 4.94 22.36
C GLN A 322 2.27 6.12 21.98
N ARG A 323 3.52 6.14 22.47
CA ARG A 323 4.54 7.12 22.06
C ARG A 323 4.94 6.95 20.59
N LYS A 324 5.09 5.72 20.11
CA LYS A 324 5.36 5.44 18.69
C LYS A 324 4.19 5.89 17.82
N VAL A 325 2.95 5.54 18.17
CA VAL A 325 1.73 6.00 17.46
C VAL A 325 1.70 7.53 17.39
N THR A 326 1.89 8.21 18.51
CA THR A 326 1.90 9.68 18.57
C THR A 326 3.01 10.27 17.70
N THR A 327 4.21 9.67 17.74
CA THR A 327 5.35 10.12 16.93
C THR A 327 5.07 9.92 15.45
N PHE A 328 4.50 8.77 15.08
CA PHE A 328 4.10 8.42 13.73
C PHE A 328 3.13 9.45 13.14
N ILE A 329 2.02 9.72 13.85
CA ILE A 329 0.99 10.70 13.43
C ILE A 329 1.57 12.13 13.37
N ARG A 330 2.47 12.48 14.29
CA ARG A 330 3.11 13.79 14.29
C ARG A 330 4.02 13.95 13.07
N MET A 331 4.80 12.93 12.73
CA MET A 331 5.70 12.97 11.60
C MET A 331 4.95 13.16 10.29
N SER A 332 3.84 12.43 10.09
CA SER A 332 3.03 12.60 8.87
C SER A 332 2.44 14.01 8.72
N SER A 333 2.05 14.62 9.84
CA SER A 333 1.52 15.99 9.85
C SER A 333 2.56 17.06 9.48
N GLN A 334 3.85 16.75 9.63
CA GLN A 334 4.95 17.68 9.35
C GLN A 334 5.52 17.54 7.93
N GLU A 335 5.24 16.42 7.26
CA GLU A 335 5.76 16.17 5.92
C GLU A 335 5.07 17.02 4.86
N LYS A 336 5.83 17.39 3.82
CA LYS A 336 5.28 18.09 2.67
C LYS A 336 4.35 17.15 1.91
N TYR A 337 3.11 17.57 1.69
CA TYR A 337 2.22 16.90 0.75
C TYR A 337 2.39 17.47 -0.67
N TYR A 338 2.02 16.67 -1.66
CA TYR A 338 2.11 16.99 -3.06
C TYR A 338 0.73 16.91 -3.71
N GLU A 339 0.48 17.75 -4.69
CA GLU A 339 -0.73 17.67 -5.52
C GLU A 339 -0.40 16.91 -6.80
N VAL A 340 -1.17 15.87 -7.13
CA VAL A 340 -1.00 15.08 -8.36
C VAL A 340 -0.90 15.98 -9.61
N GLY A 341 0.04 15.69 -10.50
CA GLY A 341 0.25 16.44 -11.74
C GLY A 341 1.03 17.75 -11.60
N SER A 342 1.37 18.18 -10.37
CA SER A 342 2.31 19.28 -10.15
C SER A 342 3.75 18.84 -10.43
N VAL A 343 4.64 19.81 -10.73
CA VAL A 343 6.07 19.54 -10.98
C VAL A 343 6.74 18.89 -9.77
N GLU A 344 6.37 19.31 -8.56
CA GLU A 344 6.93 18.78 -7.31
C GLU A 344 6.48 17.34 -7.06
N SER A 345 5.21 17.03 -7.38
CA SER A 345 4.65 15.68 -7.33
C SER A 345 5.31 14.74 -8.33
N ASP A 346 5.53 15.19 -9.57
CA ASP A 346 6.26 14.42 -10.59
C ASP A 346 7.71 14.12 -10.16
N ALA A 347 8.37 15.08 -9.51
CA ALA A 347 9.69 14.88 -8.94
C ALA A 347 9.68 13.88 -7.76
N ALA A 348 8.68 13.93 -6.89
CA ALA A 348 8.50 12.97 -5.80
C ALA A 348 8.25 11.56 -6.33
N PHE A 349 7.38 11.40 -7.33
CA PHE A 349 7.16 10.12 -8.02
C PHE A 349 8.41 9.60 -8.75
N THR A 350 9.24 10.50 -9.28
CA THR A 350 10.54 10.11 -9.85
C THR A 350 11.42 9.43 -8.80
N LYS A 351 11.51 9.99 -7.58
CA LYS A 351 12.25 9.38 -6.47
C LYS A 351 11.65 8.03 -6.06
N LEU A 352 10.33 7.94 -5.99
CA LEU A 352 9.63 6.68 -5.69
C LEU A 352 9.97 5.59 -6.72
N ARG A 353 9.97 5.95 -8.00
CA ARG A 353 10.29 5.03 -9.09
C ARG A 353 11.77 4.62 -9.11
N GLU A 354 12.67 5.50 -8.66
CA GLU A 354 14.07 5.13 -8.44
C GLU A 354 14.21 4.10 -7.32
N ARG A 355 13.41 4.18 -6.25
CA ARG A 355 13.35 3.13 -5.22
C ARG A 355 12.88 1.80 -5.80
N PHE A 356 11.83 1.80 -6.61
CA PHE A 356 11.36 0.60 -7.34
C PHE A 356 12.42 0.00 -8.25
N ARG A 357 13.31 0.82 -8.83
CA ARG A 357 14.42 0.35 -9.65
C ARG A 357 15.35 -0.60 -8.89
N PHE A 358 15.54 -0.41 -7.59
CA PHE A 358 16.36 -1.31 -6.78
C PHE A 358 15.69 -2.66 -6.60
N LEU A 359 14.38 -2.68 -6.35
CA LEU A 359 13.58 -3.90 -6.21
C LEU A 359 13.45 -4.65 -7.54
N GLY A 360 13.37 -3.91 -8.65
CA GLY A 360 13.35 -4.49 -10.01
C GLY A 360 14.63 -5.25 -10.38
N LYS A 361 15.77 -5.01 -9.71
CA LYS A 361 17.03 -5.75 -9.96
C LYS A 361 16.92 -7.22 -9.58
N ASP A 362 16.17 -7.52 -8.52
CA ASP A 362 16.17 -8.85 -7.90
C ASP A 362 15.19 -9.83 -8.58
N GLY A 363 14.31 -9.32 -9.45
CA GLY A 363 13.27 -10.10 -10.13
C GLY A 363 13.39 -10.16 -11.66
N ALA A 364 14.47 -9.66 -12.26
CA ALA A 364 14.68 -9.77 -13.71
C ALA A 364 14.88 -11.24 -14.12
N LEU A 365 13.96 -11.76 -14.94
CA LEU A 365 14.02 -13.08 -15.57
C LEU A 365 15.15 -13.21 -16.61
#